data_AF-A0A5C7GDW5-F1
#
_entry.id   AF-A0A5C7GDW5-F1
#
_cell.length_a   1.000
_cell.length_b   1.000
_cell.length_c   1.000
_cell.angle_alpha   90.00
_cell.angle_beta   90.00
_cell.angle_gamma   90.00
#
_symmetry.space_group_name_H-M   'P 1'
#
loop_
_entity.id
_entity.type
_entity.pdbx_description
1 polymer ?
#
loop_
_entity_poly.entity_id
_entity_poly.type
_entity_poly.pdbx_seq_one_letter_code
_entity_poly.pdbx_strand_id
1 'polypeptide(L)'
;MKSIKKYIGVFVMVLALFACDEESNFKDFDAALTPVYSLTDISNGGPFKINIYKEKSLIIEYISEVNAKSFVASGYSDTSTDTTYEITVSKQVDGATVTYVVSADKASGAGTLTVDGATVHDVILSEVEIYN
;
A
#
# COMPACT_ATOMS: atom_id res chain seq x y z
N MET A 1 -43.66 -48.33 21.10
CA MET A 1 -43.43 -47.34 20.01
C MET A 1 -43.56 -45.86 20.42
N LYS A 2 -43.63 -45.51 21.73
CA LYS A 2 -43.73 -44.10 22.18
C LYS A 2 -42.37 -43.39 22.32
N SER A 3 -41.29 -44.15 22.47
CA SER A 3 -39.93 -43.63 22.71
C SER A 3 -39.24 -43.15 21.41
N ILE A 4 -39.53 -43.77 20.26
CA ILE A 4 -38.93 -43.43 18.96
C ILE A 4 -39.34 -42.05 18.45
N LYS A 5 -40.58 -41.62 18.70
CA LYS A 5 -41.07 -40.29 18.28
C LYS A 5 -40.31 -39.15 18.98
N LYS A 6 -39.76 -39.38 20.17
CA LYS A 6 -38.96 -38.38 20.89
C LYS A 6 -37.59 -38.16 20.23
N TYR A 7 -36.96 -39.22 19.74
CA TYR A 7 -35.66 -39.13 19.08
C TYR A 7 -35.74 -38.46 17.70
N ILE A 8 -36.83 -38.69 16.95
CA ILE A 8 -37.04 -38.04 15.65
C ILE A 8 -37.19 -36.51 15.81
N GLY A 9 -37.92 -36.06 16.85
CA GLY A 9 -38.07 -34.61 17.11
C GLY A 9 -36.74 -33.92 17.46
N VAL A 10 -35.91 -34.58 18.29
CA VAL A 10 -34.59 -34.05 18.64
C VAL A 10 -33.66 -34.04 17.43
N PHE A 11 -33.69 -35.07 16.59
CA PHE A 11 -32.87 -35.14 15.39
C PHE A 11 -33.21 -34.04 14.36
N VAL A 12 -34.50 -33.75 14.18
CA VAL A 12 -34.95 -32.64 13.30
C VAL A 12 -34.55 -31.27 13.87
N MET A 13 -34.57 -31.10 15.19
CA MET A 13 -34.14 -29.85 15.84
C MET A 13 -32.63 -29.59 15.69
N VAL A 14 -31.80 -30.64 15.73
CA VAL A 14 -30.35 -30.52 15.53
C VAL A 14 -30.02 -30.15 14.07
N LEU A 15 -30.75 -30.68 13.09
CA LEU A 15 -30.54 -30.33 11.68
C LEU A 15 -30.87 -28.87 11.35
N ALA A 16 -31.80 -28.24 12.09
CA ALA A 16 -32.13 -26.83 11.92
C ALA A 16 -31.00 -25.88 12.37
N LEU A 17 -30.05 -26.34 13.20
CA LEU A 17 -28.91 -25.53 13.65
C LEU A 17 -27.76 -25.47 12.64
N PHE A 18 -27.69 -26.40 11.67
CA PHE A 18 -26.68 -26.40 10.60
C PHE A 18 -27.13 -25.70 9.32
N ALA A 19 -28.39 -25.26 9.25
CA ALA A 19 -28.95 -24.58 8.09
C ALA A 19 -28.85 -23.04 8.16
N CYS A 20 -28.15 -22.52 9.18
CA CYS A 20 -28.03 -21.09 9.46
C CYS A 20 -26.59 -20.56 9.29
N ASP A 21 -25.73 -21.29 8.59
CA ASP A 21 -24.52 -20.68 8.04
C ASP A 21 -24.95 -19.82 6.86
N GLU A 22 -25.26 -18.55 7.13
CA GLU A 22 -25.36 -17.54 6.08
C GLU A 22 -23.98 -17.44 5.42
N GLU A 23 -23.83 -18.01 4.22
CA GLU A 23 -22.73 -17.65 3.34
C GLU A 23 -22.77 -16.13 3.15
N SER A 24 -21.77 -15.45 3.71
CA SER A 24 -21.60 -14.01 3.54
C SER A 24 -21.56 -13.71 2.05
N ASN A 25 -22.60 -13.03 1.54
CA ASN A 25 -22.66 -12.54 0.17
C ASN A 25 -21.67 -11.37 -0.07
N PHE A 26 -20.95 -10.95 0.97
CA PHE A 26 -19.85 -10.01 0.84
C PHE A 26 -18.61 -10.80 0.49
N LYS A 27 -18.03 -10.51 -0.68
CA LYS A 27 -16.63 -10.84 -0.93
C LYS A 27 -15.83 -10.30 0.24
N ASP A 28 -15.06 -11.16 0.89
CA ASP A 28 -14.06 -10.71 1.83
C ASP A 28 -13.22 -9.62 1.18
N PHE A 29 -12.93 -8.57 1.96
CA PHE A 29 -12.07 -7.49 1.52
C PHE A 29 -10.64 -8.04 1.36
N ASP A 30 -10.37 -8.59 0.18
CA ASP A 30 -9.10 -9.19 -0.22
C ASP A 30 -8.11 -8.10 -0.67
N ALA A 31 -7.87 -7.13 0.22
CA ALA A 31 -6.83 -6.14 0.01
C ALA A 31 -5.53 -6.69 0.59
N ALA A 32 -4.58 -7.00 -0.30
CA ALA A 32 -3.25 -7.42 0.10
C ALA A 32 -2.43 -6.20 0.55
N LEU A 33 -1.79 -6.33 1.71
CA LEU A 33 -0.76 -5.39 2.13
C LEU A 33 0.37 -5.41 1.09
N THR A 34 0.74 -4.25 0.58
CA THR A 34 1.84 -4.09 -0.38
C THR A 34 2.92 -3.18 0.22
N PRO A 35 4.20 -3.58 0.20
CA PRO A 35 5.28 -2.75 0.73
C PRO A 35 5.54 -1.53 -0.16
N VAL A 36 5.73 -0.38 0.47
CA VAL A 36 6.04 0.89 -0.19
C VAL A 36 7.12 1.67 0.55
N TYR A 37 7.84 2.51 -0.19
CA TYR A 37 8.55 3.64 0.39
C TYR A 37 7.61 4.83 0.50
N SER A 38 7.38 5.28 1.71
CA SER A 38 6.54 6.44 2.01
C SER A 38 7.43 7.63 2.36
N LEU A 39 7.39 8.66 1.52
CA LEU A 39 8.07 9.93 1.70
C LEU A 39 7.07 10.94 2.27
N THR A 40 7.41 11.51 3.42
CA THR A 40 6.64 12.56 4.11
C THR A 40 7.53 13.77 4.41
N ASP A 41 6.95 14.81 5.00
CA ASP A 41 7.65 16.05 5.37
C ASP A 41 8.46 16.66 4.21
N ILE A 42 7.88 16.58 3.01
CA ILE A 42 8.54 16.99 1.77
C ILE A 42 8.64 18.51 1.74
N SER A 43 9.87 19.04 1.78
CA SER A 43 10.11 20.49 1.87
C SER A 43 9.76 21.25 0.57
N ASN A 44 9.93 22.58 0.57
CA ASN A 44 9.77 23.44 -0.63
C ASN A 44 8.39 23.38 -1.32
N GLY A 45 7.33 23.12 -0.56
CA GLY A 45 5.97 23.04 -1.12
C GLY A 45 5.75 21.81 -2.01
N GLY A 46 6.53 20.74 -1.79
CA GLY A 46 6.29 19.45 -2.42
C GLY A 46 4.95 18.81 -2.01
N PRO A 47 4.61 17.64 -2.58
CA PRO A 47 3.41 16.90 -2.20
C PRO A 47 3.37 16.61 -0.69
N PHE A 48 2.17 16.44 -0.14
CA PHE A 48 1.97 16.05 1.26
C PHE A 48 2.64 14.70 1.58
N LYS A 49 2.54 13.74 0.66
CA LYS A 49 3.15 12.41 0.78
C LYS A 49 3.37 11.79 -0.59
N ILE A 50 4.39 10.95 -0.74
CA ILE A 50 4.59 10.12 -1.94
C ILE A 50 4.79 8.67 -1.50
N ASN A 51 4.03 7.76 -2.09
CA ASN A 51 4.22 6.32 -1.93
C ASN A 51 4.79 5.74 -3.22
N ILE A 52 5.96 5.11 -3.12
CA ILE A 52 6.61 4.39 -4.22
C ILE A 52 6.44 2.89 -3.95
N TYR A 53 5.70 2.19 -4.80
CA TYR A 53 5.47 0.77 -4.63
C TYR A 53 6.68 -0.05 -5.08
N LYS A 54 7.10 -1.02 -4.25
CA LYS A 54 8.29 -1.85 -4.53
C LYS A 54 8.00 -2.95 -5.55
N GLU A 55 6.79 -3.48 -5.51
CA GLU A 55 6.38 -4.69 -6.27
C GLU A 55 5.39 -4.39 -7.40
N LYS A 56 4.94 -3.13 -7.50
CA LYS A 56 3.98 -2.67 -8.50
C LYS A 56 4.55 -1.46 -9.22
N SER A 57 4.31 -1.37 -10.53
CA SER A 57 4.67 -0.20 -11.35
C SER A 57 3.77 1.01 -11.05
N LEU A 58 3.78 1.50 -9.81
CA LEU A 58 2.85 2.49 -9.29
C LEU A 58 3.56 3.48 -8.35
N ILE A 59 3.29 4.76 -8.56
CA ILE A 59 3.58 5.83 -7.60
C ILE A 59 2.26 6.51 -7.27
N ILE A 60 2.02 6.81 -5.99
CA ILE A 60 0.89 7.63 -5.55
C ILE A 60 1.40 8.89 -4.88
N GLU A 61 0.96 10.04 -5.36
CA GLU A 61 1.26 11.35 -4.77
C GLU A 61 0.02 11.93 -4.13
N TYR A 62 0.15 12.30 -2.87
CA TYR A 62 -0.89 12.95 -2.10
C TYR A 62 -0.63 14.45 -2.15
N ILE A 63 -1.50 15.20 -2.83
CA ILE A 63 -1.44 16.67 -2.88
C ILE A 63 -1.93 17.25 -1.55
N SER A 64 -2.85 16.54 -0.88
CA SER A 64 -3.26 16.76 0.49
C SER A 64 -3.62 15.41 1.13
N GLU A 65 -4.00 15.40 2.41
CA GLU A 65 -4.41 14.18 3.13
C GLU A 65 -5.47 13.32 2.41
N VAL A 66 -6.34 13.96 1.63
CA VAL A 66 -7.49 13.31 0.98
C VAL A 66 -7.41 13.28 -0.54
N ASN A 67 -6.49 14.03 -1.15
CA ASN A 67 -6.37 14.12 -2.60
C ASN A 67 -5.11 13.42 -3.07
N ALA A 68 -5.29 12.32 -3.81
CA ALA A 68 -4.20 11.53 -4.36
C ALA A 68 -4.26 11.46 -5.89
N LYS A 69 -3.09 11.36 -6.52
CA LYS A 69 -2.91 11.06 -7.93
C LYS A 69 -2.04 9.81 -8.06
N SER A 70 -2.42 8.90 -8.94
CA SER A 70 -1.62 7.73 -9.28
C SER A 70 -0.89 7.95 -10.59
N PHE A 71 0.31 7.38 -10.67
CA PHE A 71 1.15 7.42 -11.85
C PHE A 71 1.73 6.04 -12.13
N VAL A 72 1.84 5.70 -13.41
CA VAL A 72 2.56 4.50 -13.84
C VAL A 72 4.05 4.72 -13.60
N ALA A 73 4.65 3.83 -12.81
CA ALA A 73 6.07 3.86 -12.51
C ALA A 73 6.88 3.01 -13.50
N SER A 74 8.11 3.44 -13.77
CA SER A 74 9.05 2.75 -14.65
C SER A 74 10.48 3.03 -14.21
N GLY A 75 11.44 2.22 -14.68
CA GLY A 75 12.85 2.42 -14.34
C GLY A 75 13.15 2.34 -12.85
N TYR A 76 12.39 1.52 -12.10
CA TYR A 76 12.64 1.29 -10.68
C TYR A 76 14.01 0.63 -10.48
N SER A 77 14.81 1.20 -9.59
CA SER A 77 16.07 0.66 -9.12
C SER A 77 16.20 0.94 -7.64
N ASP A 78 16.63 -0.05 -6.88
CA ASP A 78 16.86 0.05 -5.45
C ASP A 78 18.24 -0.54 -5.16
N THR A 79 19.18 0.35 -4.83
CA THR A 79 20.56 0.02 -4.47
C THR A 79 20.81 0.32 -3.00
N SER A 80 19.76 0.29 -2.18
CA SER A 80 19.84 0.52 -0.75
C SER A 80 20.82 -0.44 -0.08
N THR A 81 21.53 0.06 0.93
CA THR A 81 22.48 -0.72 1.74
C THR A 81 21.87 -1.01 3.12
N ASP A 82 22.65 -1.56 4.05
CA ASP A 82 22.21 -1.77 5.43
C ASP A 82 21.96 -0.45 6.17
N THR A 83 22.58 0.66 5.74
CA THR A 83 22.52 1.96 6.42
C THR A 83 21.79 3.03 5.63
N THR A 84 21.65 2.87 4.32
CA THR A 84 21.07 3.91 3.46
C THR A 84 19.98 3.35 2.54
N TYR A 85 18.97 4.17 2.28
CA TYR A 85 18.03 4.02 1.18
C TYR A 85 18.60 4.73 -0.05
N GLU A 86 18.61 4.04 -1.20
CA GLU A 86 19.03 4.60 -2.50
C GLU A 86 18.08 4.09 -3.58
N ILE A 87 17.05 4.87 -3.87
CA ILE A 87 15.93 4.47 -4.74
C ILE A 87 15.86 5.42 -5.93
N THR A 88 15.77 4.87 -7.13
CA THR A 88 15.49 5.62 -8.36
C THR A 88 14.23 5.08 -8.99
N VAL A 89 13.31 5.96 -9.38
CA VAL A 89 12.09 5.57 -10.07
C VAL A 89 11.60 6.71 -10.95
N SER A 90 10.98 6.41 -12.08
CA SER A 90 10.40 7.42 -12.96
C SER A 90 8.88 7.28 -13.03
N LYS A 91 8.17 8.41 -13.07
CA LYS A 91 6.73 8.46 -13.36
C LYS A 91 6.46 9.04 -14.74
N GLN A 92 5.39 8.59 -15.38
CA GLN A 92 4.88 9.18 -16.63
C GLN A 92 3.79 10.21 -16.33
N VAL A 93 3.93 11.43 -16.86
CA VAL A 93 2.95 12.52 -16.75
C VAL A 93 2.76 13.14 -18.12
N ASP A 94 1.57 13.03 -18.70
CA ASP A 94 1.21 13.64 -19.99
C ASP A 94 2.22 13.36 -21.12
N GLY A 95 2.80 12.16 -21.13
CA GLY A 95 3.80 11.73 -22.12
C GLY A 95 5.24 12.16 -21.82
N ALA A 96 5.47 12.90 -20.74
CA ALA A 96 6.80 13.20 -20.21
C ALA A 96 7.19 12.22 -19.11
N THR A 97 8.50 11.95 -19.00
CA THR A 97 9.08 11.15 -17.92
C THR A 97 9.66 12.10 -16.86
N VAL A 98 9.26 11.91 -15.61
CA VAL A 98 9.81 12.62 -14.45
C VAL A 98 10.54 11.60 -13.58
N THR A 99 11.82 11.85 -13.30
CA THR A 99 12.70 10.95 -12.54
C THR A 99 12.81 11.39 -11.09
N TYR A 100 12.59 10.47 -10.17
CA TYR A 100 12.82 10.60 -8.74
C TYR A 100 14.05 9.82 -8.33
N VAL A 101 14.96 10.50 -7.63
CA VAL A 101 16.11 9.89 -6.96
C VAL A 101 15.98 10.19 -5.49
N VAL A 102 15.91 9.15 -4.66
CA VAL A 102 15.71 9.25 -3.21
C VAL A 102 16.92 8.67 -2.52
N SER A 103 17.55 9.47 -1.65
CA SER A 103 18.67 9.04 -0.79
C SER A 103 18.34 9.42 0.64
N ALA A 104 18.33 8.45 1.55
CA ALA A 104 18.00 8.68 2.96
C ALA A 104 18.75 7.75 3.90
N ASP A 105 18.97 8.19 5.14
CA ASP A 105 19.53 7.35 6.20
C ASP A 105 18.45 6.40 6.76
N LYS A 106 18.76 5.11 6.92
CA LYS A 106 17.78 4.12 7.41
C LYS A 106 17.44 4.26 8.88
N ALA A 107 18.36 4.81 9.69
CA ALA A 107 18.14 4.93 11.13
C ALA A 107 17.18 6.07 11.48
N SER A 108 17.30 7.20 10.78
CA SER A 108 16.52 8.41 11.00
C SER A 108 15.38 8.59 10.00
N GLY A 109 15.46 7.96 8.82
CA GLY A 109 14.58 8.21 7.68
C GLY A 109 14.88 9.53 6.96
N ALA A 110 15.74 10.40 7.50
CA ALA A 110 16.01 11.70 6.92
C ALA A 110 16.82 11.59 5.62
N GLY A 111 16.43 12.35 4.61
CA GLY A 111 17.07 12.29 3.31
C GLY A 111 16.58 13.34 2.34
N THR A 112 16.83 13.08 1.06
CA THR A 112 16.45 13.95 -0.05
C THR A 112 15.70 13.19 -1.13
N LEU A 113 14.73 13.89 -1.74
CA LEU A 113 14.12 13.55 -3.02
C LEU A 113 14.61 14.56 -4.05
N THR A 114 15.32 14.07 -5.07
CA THR A 114 15.74 14.87 -6.23
C THR A 114 14.85 14.54 -7.43
N VAL A 115 14.22 15.57 -8.00
CA VAL A 115 13.35 15.49 -9.17
C VAL A 115 14.10 16.00 -10.39
N ASP A 116 14.23 15.15 -11.40
CA ASP A 116 14.91 15.41 -12.69
C ASP A 116 16.33 16.00 -12.54
N GLY A 117 17.02 15.66 -11.44
CA GLY A 117 18.36 16.17 -11.15
C GLY A 117 18.43 17.67 -10.83
N ALA A 118 17.30 18.36 -10.70
CA ALA A 118 17.25 19.81 -10.57
C ALA A 118 16.59 20.27 -9.26
N THR A 119 15.40 19.75 -8.94
CA THR A 119 14.66 20.16 -7.75
C THR A 119 14.96 19.21 -6.61
N VAL A 120 15.42 19.73 -5.48
CA VAL A 120 15.73 18.93 -4.29
C VAL A 120 14.75 19.27 -3.17
N HIS A 121 14.20 18.24 -2.56
CA HIS A 121 13.36 18.31 -1.37
C HIS A 121 14.02 17.52 -0.25
N ASP A 122 14.02 18.07 0.96
CA ASP A 122 14.26 17.27 2.17
C ASP A 122 13.02 16.43 2.44
N VAL A 123 13.21 15.20 2.88
CA VAL A 123 12.12 14.24 3.14
C VAL A 123 12.42 13.40 4.37
N ILE A 124 11.36 12.83 4.95
CA ILE A 124 11.44 11.68 5.84
C ILE A 124 10.91 10.46 5.08
N LEU A 125 11.74 9.44 4.91
CA LEU A 125 11.39 8.18 4.29
C LEU A 125 11.15 7.10 5.34
N SER A 126 10.07 6.36 5.15
CA SER A 126 9.76 5.15 5.91
C SER A 126 9.34 4.01 4.98
N GLU A 127 9.69 2.77 5.34
CA GLU A 127 9.15 1.58 4.68
C GLU A 127 7.92 1.11 5.45
N VAL A 128 6.79 1.03 4.75
CA VAL A 128 5.50 0.67 5.36
C VAL A 128 4.73 -0.25 4.42
N GLU A 129 3.84 -1.04 5.00
CA GLU A 129 2.88 -1.85 4.27
C GLU A 129 1.54 -1.11 4.21
N ILE A 130 0.97 -0.98 3.01
CA ILE A 130 -0.33 -0.33 2.82
C ILE A 130 -1.29 -1.25 2.07
N TYR A 131 -2.56 -1.19 2.45
CA TYR A 131 -3.63 -1.84 1.68
C TYR A 131 -3.73 -1.19 0.30
N ASN A 132 -3.77 -2.01 -0.74
CA ASN A 132 -3.92 -1.59 -2.12
C ASN A 132 -5.07 -2.35 -2.77
#